data_AF-A0A2D7DFV1-F1
#
_entry.id   AF-A0A2D7DFV1-F1
#
_cell.length_a   1.000
_cell.length_b   1.000
_cell.length_c   1.000
_cell.angle_alpha   90.00
_cell.angle_beta   90.00
_cell.angle_gamma   90.00
#
_symmetry.space_group_name_H-M   'P 1'
#
loop_
_entity.id
_entity.type
_entity.pdbx_description
1 polymer ?
#
loop_
_entity_poly.entity_id
_entity_poly.type
_entity_poly.pdbx_seq_one_letter_code
_entity_poly.pdbx_strand_id
1 'polypeptide(L)'
;MVETGVAALLVTLALVAGYIVIKRMVRQMRKGVVLATRQSIDEVTLRWATDGRLQIHVHLPSGMSGRLVVYVEYEQGRPEKPAFESIDATESIEASIDVRSDARAIVIEAPMEKLYRPLPTRI
;
A
#
# COMPACT_ATOMS: atom_id res chain seq x y z
N MET A 1 -37.02 -15.07 47.13
CA MET A 1 -37.34 -14.62 45.75
C MET A 1 -36.45 -13.49 45.24
N VAL A 2 -35.86 -12.64 46.09
CA VAL A 2 -34.94 -11.56 45.64
C VAL A 2 -33.56 -12.09 45.23
N GLU A 3 -33.02 -13.09 45.94
CA GLU A 3 -31.69 -13.66 45.67
C GLU A 3 -31.54 -14.30 44.29
N THR A 4 -32.58 -14.96 43.78
CA THR A 4 -32.60 -15.55 42.43
C THR A 4 -32.61 -14.49 41.33
N GLY A 5 -33.28 -13.36 41.55
CA GLY A 5 -33.28 -12.22 40.62
C GLY A 5 -31.92 -11.54 40.54
N VAL A 6 -31.23 -11.40 41.68
CA VAL A 6 -29.87 -10.84 41.74
C VAL A 6 -28.87 -11.75 41.05
N ALA A 7 -28.97 -13.07 41.25
CA ALA A 7 -28.11 -14.03 40.57
C ALA A 7 -28.29 -14.00 39.03
N ALA A 8 -29.52 -13.93 38.54
CA ALA A 8 -29.80 -13.81 37.11
C ALA A 8 -29.23 -12.52 36.51
N LEU A 9 -29.31 -11.41 37.24
CA LEU A 9 -28.76 -10.12 36.81
C LEU A 9 -27.23 -10.18 36.70
N LEU A 10 -26.55 -10.76 37.69
CA LEU A 10 -25.09 -10.91 37.71
C LEU A 10 -24.59 -11.81 36.57
N VAL A 11 -25.27 -12.93 36.32
CA VAL A 11 -24.92 -13.83 35.21
C VAL A 11 -25.08 -13.14 33.86
N THR A 12 -26.17 -12.40 33.68
CA THR A 12 -26.40 -11.64 32.44
C THR A 12 -25.32 -10.58 32.24
N LEU A 13 -24.93 -9.87 33.30
CA LEU A 13 -23.90 -8.83 33.25
C LEU A 13 -22.52 -9.42 32.91
N ALA A 14 -22.19 -10.58 33.50
CA ALA A 14 -20.96 -11.32 33.20
C ALA A 14 -20.90 -11.79 31.74
N LEU A 15 -22.01 -12.31 31.21
CA LEU A 15 -22.12 -12.72 29.81
C LEU A 15 -21.94 -11.54 28.84
N VAL A 16 -22.59 -10.41 29.13
CA VAL A 16 -22.45 -9.20 28.30
C VAL A 16 -21.02 -8.66 28.34
N ALA A 17 -20.41 -8.61 29.53
CA ALA A 17 -19.02 -8.18 29.67
C ALA A 17 -18.07 -9.10 28.90
N GLY A 18 -18.22 -10.43 29.04
CA GLY A 18 -17.44 -11.41 28.29
C GLY A 18 -17.59 -11.25 26.78
N TYR A 19 -18.82 -11.08 26.29
CA TYR A 19 -19.10 -10.84 24.87
C TYR A 19 -18.40 -9.57 24.35
N ILE A 20 -18.45 -8.47 25.11
CA ILE A 20 -17.81 -7.21 24.73
C ILE A 20 -16.29 -7.37 24.63
N VAL A 21 -15.67 -8.07 25.59
CA VAL A 21 -14.22 -8.32 25.61
C VAL A 21 -13.80 -9.14 24.39
N ILE A 22 -14.49 -10.25 24.11
CA ILE A 22 -14.20 -11.11 22.95
C ILE A 22 -14.36 -10.32 21.65
N LYS A 23 -15.46 -9.57 21.50
CA LYS A 23 -15.70 -8.73 20.32
C LYS A 23 -14.59 -7.69 20.13
N ARG A 24 -14.09 -7.09 21.21
CA ARG A 24 -13.00 -6.11 21.17
C ARG A 24 -11.68 -6.77 20.78
N MET A 25 -11.36 -7.95 21.31
CA MET A 25 -10.18 -8.73 20.95
C MET A 25 -10.19 -9.11 19.48
N VAL A 26 -11.30 -9.64 18.95
CA VAL A 26 -11.45 -9.96 17.52
C VAL A 26 -11.22 -8.73 16.66
N ARG A 27 -11.76 -7.57 17.07
CA ARG A 27 -11.55 -6.32 16.34
C ARG A 27 -10.09 -5.84 16.38
N GLN A 28 -9.40 -6.03 17.50
CA GLN A 28 -7.97 -5.69 17.61
C GLN A 28 -7.09 -6.67 16.82
N MET A 29 -7.39 -7.96 16.87
CA MET A 29 -6.72 -8.98 16.04
C MET A 29 -6.93 -8.68 14.56
N ARG A 30 -8.15 -8.38 14.12
CA ARG A 30 -8.42 -7.98 12.73
C ARG A 30 -7.63 -6.75 12.32
N LYS A 31 -7.51 -5.74 13.19
CA LYS A 31 -6.68 -4.56 12.94
C LYS A 31 -5.18 -4.90 12.86
N GLY A 32 -4.69 -5.75 13.76
CA GLY A 32 -3.29 -6.20 13.77
C GLY A 32 -2.95 -7.01 12.53
N VAL A 33 -3.83 -7.91 12.10
CA VAL A 33 -3.72 -8.66 10.85
C VAL A 33 -3.70 -7.72 9.65
N VAL A 34 -4.64 -6.76 9.57
CA VAL A 34 -4.66 -5.77 8.47
C VAL A 34 -3.37 -4.94 8.41
N LEU A 35 -2.76 -4.62 9.55
CA LEU A 35 -1.50 -3.88 9.59
C LEU A 35 -0.30 -4.75 9.18
N ALA A 36 -0.27 -6.02 9.62
CA ALA A 36 0.80 -6.97 9.32
C ALA A 36 0.73 -7.50 7.87
N THR A 37 -0.47 -7.53 7.27
CA THR A 37 -0.70 -7.98 5.89
C THR A 37 -0.75 -6.80 4.91
N ARG A 38 -0.30 -5.59 5.30
CA ARG A 38 -0.21 -4.47 4.37
C ARG A 38 0.91 -4.74 3.36
N GLN A 39 0.52 -5.29 2.21
CA GLN A 39 1.40 -5.45 1.07
C GLN A 39 1.92 -4.07 0.66
N SER A 40 3.24 -3.90 0.72
CA SER A 40 3.96 -2.66 0.39
C SER A 40 4.97 -3.00 -0.70
N ILE A 41 5.43 -2.03 -1.49
CA ILE A 41 6.38 -2.29 -2.58
C ILE A 41 7.70 -2.79 -1.96
N ASP A 42 8.21 -3.95 -2.39
CA ASP A 42 9.44 -4.53 -1.83
C ASP A 42 10.67 -3.72 -2.23
N GLU A 43 10.79 -3.44 -3.53
CA GLU A 43 11.95 -2.75 -4.07
C GLU A 43 11.57 -1.89 -5.28
N VAL A 44 12.22 -0.73 -5.38
CA VAL A 44 12.18 0.12 -6.57
C VAL A 44 13.61 0.47 -6.96
N THR A 45 13.99 0.05 -8.15
CA THR A 45 15.28 0.38 -8.76
C THR A 45 15.06 1.34 -9.93
N LEU A 46 15.75 2.47 -9.90
CA LEU A 46 15.73 3.50 -10.95
C LEU A 46 17.14 3.62 -11.54
N ARG A 47 17.28 3.47 -12.85
CA ARG A 47 18.57 3.58 -13.55
C ARG A 47 18.40 4.28 -14.89
N TRP A 48 19.35 5.14 -15.25
CA TRP A 48 19.42 5.66 -16.61
C TRP A 48 20.01 4.59 -17.52
N ALA A 49 19.30 4.26 -18.59
CA ALA A 49 19.82 3.42 -19.65
C ALA A 49 20.74 4.23 -20.57
N THR A 50 21.55 3.51 -21.34
CA THR A 50 22.55 4.08 -22.27
C THR A 50 21.91 4.90 -23.40
N ASP A 51 20.62 4.68 -23.68
CA ASP A 51 19.82 5.42 -24.64
C ASP A 51 19.21 6.71 -24.07
N GLY A 52 19.50 7.04 -22.80
CA GLY A 52 19.01 8.23 -22.12
C GLY A 52 17.61 8.09 -21.51
N ARG A 53 16.99 6.91 -21.62
CA ARG A 53 15.67 6.63 -21.01
C ARG A 53 15.84 6.18 -19.56
N LEU A 54 14.83 6.45 -18.74
CA LEU A 54 14.82 5.98 -17.35
C LEU A 54 14.20 4.59 -17.30
N GLN A 55 15.00 3.60 -16.89
CA GLN A 55 14.53 2.27 -16.54
C GLN A 55 14.06 2.24 -15.09
N ILE A 56 12.85 1.73 -14.91
CA ILE A 56 12.16 1.60 -13.64
C ILE A 56 11.86 0.12 -13.47
N HIS A 57 12.45 -0.47 -12.45
CA HIS A 57 12.16 -1.82 -12.02
C HIS A 57 11.45 -1.77 -10.67
N VAL A 58 10.24 -2.30 -10.60
CA VAL A 58 9.44 -2.37 -9.38
C VAL A 58 9.21 -3.83 -9.04
N HIS A 59 9.67 -4.25 -7.87
CA HIS A 59 9.40 -5.57 -7.32
C HIS A 59 8.20 -5.49 -6.37
N LEU A 60 7.19 -6.33 -6.63
CA LEU A 60 5.96 -6.38 -5.84
C LEU A 60 5.97 -7.66 -4.98
N PRO A 61 5.40 -7.59 -3.77
CA PRO A 61 5.30 -8.77 -2.92
C PRO A 61 4.36 -9.79 -3.54
N SER A 62 4.71 -11.07 -3.41
CA SER A 62 3.93 -12.18 -3.96
C SER A 62 2.47 -12.12 -3.48
N GLY A 63 1.54 -12.13 -4.44
CA GLY A 63 0.11 -12.05 -4.16
C GLY A 63 -0.43 -10.62 -3.99
N MET A 64 0.37 -9.59 -4.28
CA MET A 64 -0.16 -8.28 -4.62
C MET A 64 -0.76 -8.35 -6.02
N SER A 65 -2.01 -7.94 -6.14
CA SER A 65 -2.69 -7.79 -7.41
C SER A 65 -3.45 -6.47 -7.42
N GLY A 66 -3.47 -5.83 -8.59
CA GLY A 66 -4.20 -4.60 -8.81
C GLY A 66 -3.43 -3.61 -9.65
N ARG A 67 -3.99 -2.41 -9.71
CA ARG A 67 -3.50 -1.34 -10.57
C ARG A 67 -2.19 -0.77 -10.02
N LEU A 68 -1.12 -0.88 -10.80
CA LEU A 68 0.12 -0.17 -10.58
C LEU A 68 0.30 0.90 -11.65
N VAL A 69 0.54 2.12 -11.22
CA VAL A 69 0.71 3.26 -12.11
C VAL A 69 1.99 4.01 -11.79
N VAL A 70 2.73 4.35 -12.84
CA VAL A 70 3.97 5.12 -12.73
C VAL A 70 3.77 6.47 -13.41
N TYR A 71 4.06 7.54 -12.67
CA TYR A 71 3.99 8.91 -13.14
C TYR A 71 5.32 9.62 -12.96
N VAL A 72 5.57 10.61 -13.80
CA VAL A 72 6.66 11.57 -13.62
C VAL A 72 6.05 12.86 -13.09
N GLU A 73 6.57 13.33 -11.97
CA GLU A 73 6.25 14.65 -11.44
C GLU A 73 7.26 15.66 -11.98
N TYR A 74 6.76 16.69 -12.67
CA TYR A 74 7.55 17.79 -13.21
C TYR A 74 7.43 19.03 -12.32
N GLU A 75 8.40 19.95 -12.39
CA GLU A 75 8.44 21.17 -11.55
C GLU A 75 7.16 22.03 -11.61
N GLN A 76 6.40 21.98 -12.71
CA GLN A 76 5.15 22.72 -12.86
C GLN A 76 3.93 22.05 -12.22
N GLY A 77 4.12 20.96 -11.47
CA GLY A 77 3.10 20.37 -10.59
C GLY A 77 1.90 19.73 -11.31
N ARG A 78 1.96 19.56 -12.63
CA ARG A 78 0.95 18.80 -13.37
C ARG A 78 1.41 17.35 -13.49
N PRO A 79 0.69 16.37 -12.90
CA PRO A 79 0.92 14.97 -13.23
C PRO A 79 0.59 14.79 -14.71
N GLU A 80 1.60 14.44 -15.50
CA GLU A 80 1.35 14.05 -16.89
C GLU A 80 0.61 12.70 -16.91
N LYS A 81 0.10 12.30 -18.09
CA LYS A 81 -0.50 10.98 -18.29
C LYS A 81 0.40 9.90 -17.67
N PRO A 82 -0.18 8.81 -17.13
CA PRO A 82 0.61 7.71 -16.60
C PRO A 82 1.62 7.26 -17.64
N ALA A 83 2.90 7.34 -17.29
CA ALA A 83 3.98 6.90 -18.15
C ALA A 83 3.95 5.37 -18.31
N PHE A 84 3.39 4.69 -17.31
CA PHE A 84 3.08 3.27 -17.35
C PHE A 84 1.86 2.97 -16.47
N GLU A 85 1.01 2.06 -16.91
CA GLU A 85 -0.13 1.54 -16.15
C GLU A 85 -0.27 0.03 -16.41
N SER A 86 -0.40 -0.74 -15.34
CA SER A 86 -0.75 -2.17 -15.38
C SER A 86 -1.90 -2.43 -14.43
N ILE A 87 -2.87 -3.24 -14.84
CA ILE A 87 -4.10 -3.53 -14.07
C ILE A 87 -3.96 -4.84 -13.25
N ASP A 88 -2.96 -5.67 -13.56
CA ASP A 88 -2.74 -6.99 -12.94
C ASP A 88 -1.24 -7.26 -12.74
N ALA A 89 -0.54 -6.35 -12.06
CA ALA A 89 0.86 -6.58 -11.74
C ALA A 89 1.02 -7.58 -10.59
N THR A 90 1.67 -8.72 -10.85
CA THR A 90 1.72 -9.85 -9.91
C THR A 90 3.05 -10.05 -9.19
N GLU A 91 4.18 -9.69 -9.80
CA GLU A 91 5.52 -10.00 -9.24
C GLU A 91 6.55 -8.90 -9.53
N SER A 92 6.72 -8.51 -10.79
CA SER A 92 7.67 -7.46 -11.16
C SER A 92 7.20 -6.68 -12.37
N ILE A 93 7.52 -5.39 -12.39
CA ILE A 93 7.26 -4.52 -13.53
C ILE A 93 8.59 -3.92 -13.97
N GLU A 94 8.85 -4.00 -15.26
CA GLU A 94 9.92 -3.27 -15.92
C GLU A 94 9.30 -2.25 -16.87
N ALA A 95 9.61 -0.97 -16.68
CA ALA A 95 9.17 0.11 -17.53
C ALA A 95 10.37 0.95 -17.97
N SER A 96 10.42 1.30 -19.26
CA SER A 96 11.38 2.26 -19.79
C SER A 96 10.63 3.49 -20.27
N ILE A 97 10.87 4.63 -19.62
CA ILE A 97 10.14 5.87 -19.88
C ILE A 97 11.10 6.97 -20.35
N ASP A 98 10.62 7.78 -21.28
CA ASP A 98 11.32 9.01 -21.66
C ASP A 98 11.00 10.08 -20.61
N VAL A 99 12.03 10.65 -19.98
CA VAL A 99 11.88 11.61 -18.88
C VAL A 99 12.49 12.93 -19.32
N ARG A 100 11.67 13.98 -19.34
CA ARG A 100 12.15 15.32 -19.70
C ARG A 100 13.01 15.91 -18.58
N SER A 101 13.86 16.88 -18.93
CA SER A 101 14.84 17.46 -18.00
C SER A 101 14.23 18.29 -16.85
N ASP A 102 12.97 18.68 -16.96
CA ASP A 102 12.18 19.38 -15.92
C ASP A 102 11.51 18.42 -14.91
N ALA A 103 11.82 17.12 -15.00
CA ALA A 103 11.30 16.12 -14.09
C ALA A 103 11.97 16.24 -12.72
N ARG A 104 11.16 16.16 -11.67
CA ARG A 104 11.58 16.25 -10.27
C ARG A 104 11.63 14.89 -9.60
N ALA A 105 10.60 14.07 -9.81
CA ALA A 105 10.44 12.80 -9.12
C ALA A 105 9.66 11.78 -9.97
N ILE A 106 9.88 10.50 -9.67
CA ILE A 106 9.02 9.40 -10.10
C ILE A 106 8.05 9.08 -8.97
N VAL A 107 6.80 8.90 -9.34
CA VAL A 107 5.71 8.54 -8.44
C VAL A 107 5.20 7.16 -8.86
N ILE A 108 5.30 6.18 -7.96
CA ILE A 108 4.79 4.83 -8.18
C ILE A 108 3.59 4.65 -7.26
N GLU A 109 2.42 4.48 -7.85
CA GLU A 109 1.16 4.29 -7.16
C GLU A 109 0.73 2.82 -7.29
N ALA A 110 0.72 2.12 -6.16
CA ALA A 110 0.20 0.77 -5.99
C ALA A 110 -1.10 0.82 -5.17
N PRO A 111 -1.91 -0.24 -5.14
CA PRO A 111 -3.24 -0.22 -4.50
C PRO A 111 -3.26 0.19 -3.02
N MET A 112 -2.16 -0.03 -2.30
CA MET A 112 -2.04 0.20 -0.85
C MET A 112 -0.98 1.26 -0.49
N GLU A 113 -0.22 1.76 -1.48
CA GLU A 113 0.96 2.58 -1.26
C GLU A 113 1.23 3.52 -2.43
N LYS A 114 1.68 4.74 -2.13
CA LYS A 114 2.19 5.69 -3.12
C LYS A 114 3.60 6.09 -2.73
N LEU A 115 4.55 5.77 -3.60
CA LEU A 115 5.97 6.01 -3.38
C LEU A 115 6.47 7.16 -4.25
N TYR A 116 7.19 8.09 -3.63
CA TYR A 116 7.88 9.18 -4.32
C TYR A 116 9.38 8.90 -4.27
N ARG A 117 10.01 8.90 -5.44
CA ARG A 117 11.46 8.69 -5.58
C ARG A 117 12.09 9.82 -6.38
N PRO A 118 13.18 10.44 -5.88
CA PRO A 118 13.94 11.39 -6.67
C PRO A 118 14.56 10.67 -7.87
N LEU A 119 14.78 11.42 -8.95
CA LEU A 119 15.45 10.90 -10.12
C LEU A 119 16.94 10.67 -9.82
N PRO A 120 17.54 9.56 -10.28
CA PRO A 120 18.99 9.39 -10.21
C PRO A 120 19.69 10.47 -11.04
N THR A 121 20.91 10.85 -10.66
CA THR A 121 21.72 11.78 -11.43
C THR A 121 22.04 11.18 -12.81
N ARG A 122 21.86 11.96 -13.88
CA ARG A 122 22.37 11.60 -15.22
C ARG A 122 23.89 11.70 -15.20
N ILE A 123 24.57 10.58 -15.42
CA ILE A 123 26.04 10.49 -15.47
C ILE A 123 26.48 10.57 -16.93
#